data_AF-A0A9Q9D0Z9-F1
#
_entry.id   AF-A0A9Q9D0Z9-F1
#
_cell.length_a   1.000
_cell.length_b   1.000
_cell.length_c   1.000
_cell.angle_alpha   90.00
_cell.angle_beta   90.00
_cell.angle_gamma   90.00
#
_symmetry.space_group_name_H-M   'P 1'
#
loop_
_entity.id
_entity.type
_entity.pdbx_description
1 polymer ?
#
loop_
_entity_poly.entity_id
_entity_poly.type
_entity_poly.pdbx_seq_one_letter_code
_entity_poly.pdbx_strand_id
1 'polypeptide(L)'
;MVDTESLVPPEHLLRQVDAAVDFEKLYKIVEASYSKEEGRRSIDPVVLFKIVLLQHLDGSVSLRGTLRRAQTDIAYRWFLRYTLSEELPHFSTVSYNFRHRYTPETIELSTPI
;
A
#
# COMPACT_ATOMS: atom_id res chain seq x y z
N MET A 1 -15.33 18.53 6.21
CA MET A 1 -14.49 17.33 6.07
C MET A 1 -13.05 17.77 6.28
N VAL A 2 -12.27 17.09 7.12
CA VAL A 2 -10.85 17.43 7.32
C VAL A 2 -10.07 16.81 6.17
N ASP A 3 -9.38 17.64 5.39
CA ASP A 3 -8.55 17.21 4.28
C ASP A 3 -7.18 16.76 4.79
N THR A 4 -6.82 15.50 4.58
CA THR A 4 -5.50 14.98 4.99
C THR A 4 -4.38 15.58 4.15
N GLU A 5 -4.70 16.10 2.96
CA GLU A 5 -3.75 16.77 2.07
C GLU A 5 -3.09 17.97 2.75
N SER A 6 -3.86 18.85 3.40
CA SER A 6 -3.32 20.03 4.08
C SER A 6 -2.57 19.72 5.37
N LEU A 7 -2.71 18.49 5.90
CA LEU A 7 -2.10 18.08 7.16
C LEU A 7 -0.71 17.45 7.01
N VAL A 8 -0.35 17.03 5.79
CA VAL A 8 0.97 16.47 5.49
C VAL A 8 1.80 17.54 4.80
N PRO A 9 2.88 18.06 5.44
CA PRO A 9 3.72 19.10 4.86
C PRO A 9 4.24 18.73 3.47
N PRO A 10 4.32 19.68 2.52
CA PRO A 10 4.78 19.40 1.15
C PRO A 10 6.17 18.74 1.08
N GLU A 11 7.05 19.07 2.03
CA GLU A 11 8.44 18.58 2.09
C GLU A 11 8.55 17.19 2.73
N HIS A 12 7.45 16.64 3.24
CA HIS A 12 7.43 15.35 3.93
C HIS A 12 7.91 14.20 3.02
N LEU A 13 8.70 13.27 3.55
CA LEU A 13 9.28 12.16 2.76
C LEU A 13 8.24 11.40 1.94
N LEU A 14 7.11 11.05 2.54
CA LEU A 14 6.04 10.31 1.86
C LEU A 14 5.43 11.08 0.67
N ARG A 15 5.47 12.41 0.66
CA ARG A 15 5.09 13.23 -0.50
C ARG A 15 6.05 13.03 -1.65
N GLN A 16 7.34 13.04 -1.35
CA GLN A 16 8.40 12.85 -2.33
C GLN A 16 8.34 11.42 -2.91
N VAL A 17 8.11 10.43 -2.05
CA VAL A 17 7.92 9.03 -2.48
C VAL A 17 6.67 8.88 -3.35
N ASP A 18 5.53 9.44 -2.95
CA ASP A 18 4.28 9.33 -3.72
C ASP A 18 4.40 9.97 -5.11
N ALA A 19 5.17 11.07 -5.22
CA ALA A 19 5.45 11.74 -6.49
C ALA A 19 6.50 11.01 -7.35
N ALA A 20 7.46 10.32 -6.72
CA ALA A 20 8.55 9.63 -7.42
C ALA A 20 8.16 8.26 -7.97
N VAL A 21 7.14 7.61 -7.38
CA VAL A 21 6.72 6.26 -7.75
C VAL A 21 5.46 6.29 -8.60
N ASP A 22 5.57 5.81 -9.83
CA ASP A 22 4.41 5.61 -10.71
C ASP A 22 3.65 4.33 -10.33
N PHE A 23 2.71 4.45 -9.39
CA PHE A 23 1.90 3.32 -8.92
C PHE A 23 0.94 2.75 -9.97
N GLU A 24 0.65 3.47 -11.06
CA GLU A 24 -0.19 2.95 -12.15
C GLU A 24 0.48 1.75 -12.84
N LYS A 25 1.82 1.71 -12.85
CA LYS A 25 2.58 0.56 -13.36
C LYS A 25 2.37 -0.70 -12.51
N LEU A 26 2.06 -0.56 -11.21
CA LEU A 26 1.82 -1.72 -10.36
C LEU A 26 0.60 -2.50 -10.82
N TYR A 27 -0.46 -1.82 -11.27
CA TYR A 27 -1.63 -2.50 -11.82
C TYR A 27 -1.24 -3.42 -12.97
N LYS A 28 -0.37 -2.97 -13.89
CA LYS A 28 0.09 -3.78 -15.03
C LYS A 28 0.86 -5.03 -14.60
N ILE A 29 1.63 -4.95 -13.51
CA ILE A 29 2.42 -6.08 -12.99
C ILE A 29 1.51 -7.10 -12.31
N VAL A 30 0.54 -6.64 -11.53
CA VAL A 30 -0.34 -7.50 -10.73
C VAL A 30 -1.64 -7.90 -11.44
N GLU A 31 -1.91 -7.34 -12.63
CA GLU A 31 -3.12 -7.63 -13.44
C GLU A 31 -3.22 -9.12 -13.77
N ALA A 32 -2.09 -9.77 -14.08
CA ALA A 32 -2.04 -11.21 -14.34
C ALA A 32 -2.44 -12.04 -13.10
N SER A 33 -2.20 -11.51 -11.90
CA SER A 33 -2.53 -12.14 -10.62
C SER A 33 -3.93 -11.75 -10.12
N TYR A 34 -4.64 -10.87 -10.85
CA TYR A 34 -5.97 -10.37 -10.50
C TYR A 34 -7.01 -10.95 -11.47
N SER A 35 -7.58 -12.11 -11.12
CA SER A 35 -8.68 -12.69 -11.91
C SER A 35 -9.85 -11.70 -11.98
N LYS A 36 -10.32 -11.43 -13.21
CA LYS A 36 -11.42 -10.48 -13.51
C LYS A 36 -12.79 -10.86 -12.94
N GLU A 37 -12.92 -11.97 -12.22
CA GLU A 37 -14.19 -12.45 -11.69
C GLU A 37 -14.39 -12.18 -10.19
N GLU A 38 -15.53 -11.52 -9.91
CA GLU A 38 -16.34 -11.60 -8.68
C GLU A 38 -15.91 -10.82 -7.40
N GLY A 39 -16.21 -9.52 -7.38
CA GLY A 39 -17.41 -9.13 -6.63
C GLY A 39 -17.39 -8.90 -5.10
N ARG A 40 -16.27 -8.85 -4.35
CA ARG A 40 -16.18 -8.14 -3.03
C ARG A 40 -14.79 -8.10 -2.33
N ARG A 41 -14.46 -6.93 -1.74
CA ARG A 41 -13.49 -6.63 -0.65
C ARG A 41 -12.05 -7.17 -0.79
N SER A 42 -11.44 -7.07 -1.97
CA SER A 42 -9.98 -7.19 -2.05
C SER A 42 -9.33 -5.84 -1.79
N ILE A 43 -8.31 -5.82 -0.91
CA ILE A 43 -7.49 -4.62 -0.69
C ILE A 43 -6.84 -4.27 -2.02
N ASP A 44 -6.89 -2.98 -2.36
CA ASP A 44 -6.23 -2.42 -3.53
C ASP A 44 -4.75 -2.85 -3.57
N PRO A 45 -4.25 -3.38 -4.70
CA PRO A 45 -2.87 -3.85 -4.80
C PRO A 45 -1.84 -2.73 -4.57
N VAL A 46 -2.15 -1.49 -4.96
CA VAL A 46 -1.30 -0.32 -4.68
C VAL A 46 -1.25 -0.07 -3.18
N VAL A 47 -2.38 -0.18 -2.47
CA VAL A 47 -2.41 -0.06 -1.01
C VAL A 47 -1.55 -1.14 -0.35
N LEU A 48 -1.64 -2.39 -0.81
CA LEU A 48 -0.79 -3.48 -0.30
C LEU A 48 0.70 -3.17 -0.49
N PHE A 49 1.08 -2.74 -1.70
CA PHE A 49 2.46 -2.36 -1.99
C PHE A 49 2.91 -1.19 -1.12
N LYS A 50 2.09 -0.16 -0.95
CA LYS A 50 2.39 1.00 -0.12
C LYS A 50 2.56 0.65 1.36
N ILE A 51 1.79 -0.29 1.90
CA ILE A 51 1.98 -0.78 3.28
C ILE A 51 3.36 -1.43 3.43
N VAL A 52 3.78 -2.25 2.45
CA VAL A 52 5.10 -2.89 2.47
C VAL A 52 6.20 -1.84 2.28
N LEU A 53 6.01 -0.86 1.41
CA LEU A 53 6.95 0.23 1.23
C LEU A 53 7.13 1.05 2.52
N LEU A 54 6.04 1.41 3.20
CA LEU A 54 6.07 2.07 4.51
C LEU A 54 6.85 1.25 5.54
N GLN A 55 6.64 -0.07 5.55
CA GLN A 55 7.38 -0.96 6.43
C GLN A 55 8.90 -0.84 6.20
N HIS A 56 9.35 -0.78 4.94
CA HIS A 56 10.76 -0.67 4.59
C HIS A 56 11.33 0.73 4.86
N LEU A 57 10.58 1.79 4.51
CA LEU A 57 11.02 3.18 4.71
C LEU A 57 11.24 3.51 6.19
N ASP A 58 10.39 3.00 7.07
CA ASP A 58 10.46 3.30 8.50
C ASP A 58 11.25 2.27 9.30
N GLY A 59 11.89 1.31 8.62
CA GLY A 59 12.69 0.27 9.25
C GLY A 59 11.89 -0.66 10.16
N SER A 60 10.57 -0.77 9.97
CA SER A 60 9.72 -1.62 10.81
C SER A 60 9.86 -3.09 10.41
N VAL A 61 10.07 -3.97 11.40
CA VAL A 61 10.19 -5.41 11.14
C VAL A 61 8.81 -6.08 10.90
N SER A 62 7.70 -5.38 11.12
CA SER A 62 6.36 -6.00 11.04
C SER A 62 5.30 -5.18 10.27
N LEU A 63 4.59 -5.85 9.37
CA LEU A 63 3.39 -5.33 8.71
C LEU A 63 2.30 -4.94 9.72
N ARG A 64 2.15 -5.73 10.79
CA ARG A 64 1.19 -5.42 11.88
C ARG A 64 1.55 -4.11 12.57
N GLY A 65 2.83 -3.88 12.85
CA GLY A 65 3.30 -2.61 13.43
C GLY A 65 3.06 -1.43 12.50
N THR A 66 3.32 -1.62 11.21
CA THR A 66 3.07 -0.60 10.18
C THR A 66 1.59 -0.20 10.11
N LEU A 67 0.68 -1.18 10.08
CA LEU A 67 -0.78 -0.94 10.12
C LEU A 67 -1.23 -0.30 11.42
N ARG A 68 -0.64 -0.68 12.56
CA ARG A 68 -0.94 -0.05 13.85
C ARG A 68 -0.55 1.43 13.85
N ARG A 69 0.62 1.77 13.30
CA ARG A 69 1.06 3.16 13.16
C ARG A 69 0.15 3.96 12.22
N ALA A 70 -0.27 3.35 11.11
CA ALA A 70 -1.24 3.96 10.19
C ALA A 70 -2.59 4.29 10.85
N GLN A 71 -2.95 3.67 11.99
CA GLN A 71 -4.20 4.03 12.69
C GLN A 71 -4.19 5.49 13.19
N THR A 72 -3.02 6.00 13.59
CA THR A 72 -2.88 7.30 14.26
C THR A 72 -1.99 8.29 13.50
N ASP A 73 -1.13 7.80 12.61
CA ASP A 73 -0.21 8.64 11.84
C ASP A 73 -0.90 9.19 10.57
N ILE A 74 -1.06 10.50 10.52
CA ILE A 74 -1.77 11.20 9.44
C ILE A 74 -1.01 11.06 8.11
N ALA A 75 0.31 11.08 8.13
CA ALA A 75 1.12 10.96 6.92
C ALA A 75 1.00 9.56 6.31
N TYR A 76 0.91 8.53 7.15
CA TYR A 76 0.65 7.17 6.70
C TYR A 76 -0.74 7.02 6.08
N ARG A 77 -1.78 7.56 6.73
CA ARG A 77 -3.14 7.53 6.17
C ARG A 77 -3.23 8.26 4.84
N TRP A 78 -2.62 9.45 4.77
CA TRP A 78 -2.51 10.22 3.55
C TRP A 78 -1.85 9.42 2.43
N PHE A 79 -0.70 8.79 2.70
CA PHE A 79 0.04 8.00 1.72
C PHE A 79 -0.75 6.79 1.24
N LEU A 80 -1.46 6.11 2.14
CA LEU A 80 -2.32 4.97 1.85
C LEU A 80 -3.66 5.36 1.19
N ARG A 81 -3.95 6.67 1.04
CA ARG A 81 -5.22 7.21 0.53
C ARG A 81 -6.45 6.82 1.38
N TYR A 82 -6.26 6.70 2.69
CA TYR A 82 -7.36 6.53 3.66
C TYR A 82 -7.66 7.86 4.36
N THR A 83 -8.93 8.17 4.53
CA THR A 83 -9.42 9.24 5.39
C THR A 83 -9.22 8.89 6.87
N LEU A 84 -9.35 9.87 7.76
CA LEU A 84 -9.26 9.66 9.21
C LEU A 84 -10.39 8.77 9.77
N SER A 85 -11.54 8.73 9.08
CA SER A 85 -12.73 7.98 9.48
C SER A 85 -12.78 6.55 8.94
N GLU A 86 -12.01 6.23 7.89
CA GLU A 86 -12.01 4.90 7.32
C GLU A 86 -11.26 3.89 8.19
N GLU A 87 -11.78 2.67 8.22
CA GLU A 87 -11.12 1.55 8.86
C GLU A 87 -10.03 0.99 7.93
N LEU A 88 -8.82 0.87 8.46
CA LEU A 88 -7.72 0.24 7.75
C LEU A 88 -7.93 -1.27 7.67
N PRO A 89 -7.41 -1.92 6.62
CA PRO A 89 -7.53 -3.36 6.49
C PRO A 89 -6.87 -4.08 7.66
N HIS A 90 -7.50 -5.16 8.10
CA HIS A 90 -6.94 -6.00 9.15
C HIS A 90 -5.66 -6.70 8.66
N PHE A 91 -4.69 -6.88 9.56
CA PHE A 91 -3.37 -7.44 9.20
C PHE A 91 -3.47 -8.83 8.56
N SER A 92 -4.42 -9.67 8.99
CA SER A 92 -4.62 -11.00 8.42
C SER A 92 -5.03 -10.94 6.95
N THR A 93 -5.83 -9.94 6.56
CA THR A 93 -6.23 -9.69 5.18
C THR A 93 -5.04 -9.22 4.36
N VAL A 94 -4.19 -8.34 4.90
CA VAL A 94 -2.96 -7.88 4.23
C VAL A 94 -1.98 -9.05 4.04
N SER A 95 -1.70 -9.82 5.08
CA SER A 95 -0.78 -10.96 5.02
C SER A 95 -1.28 -12.06 4.07
N TYR A 96 -2.58 -12.35 4.06
CA TYR A 96 -3.16 -13.32 3.14
C TYR A 96 -3.00 -12.86 1.68
N ASN A 97 -3.37 -11.63 1.37
CA ASN A 97 -3.23 -11.10 0.02
C ASN A 97 -1.76 -11.03 -0.42
N PHE A 98 -0.85 -10.62 0.46
CA PHE A 98 0.56 -10.54 0.10
C PHE A 98 1.13 -11.92 -0.27
N ARG A 99 0.86 -12.94 0.55
CA ARG A 99 1.38 -14.30 0.35
C ARG A 99 0.84 -14.99 -0.91
N HIS A 100 -0.38 -14.67 -1.33
CA HIS A 100 -1.00 -15.32 -2.48
C HIS A 100 -0.87 -14.52 -3.79
N ARG A 101 -0.54 -13.22 -3.72
CA ARG A 101 -0.45 -12.34 -4.91
C ARG A 101 0.97 -11.97 -5.30
N TYR A 102 1.91 -11.94 -4.35
CA TYR A 102 3.32 -11.69 -4.61
C TYR A 102 4.10 -12.98 -4.42
N THR A 103 3.98 -13.90 -5.39
CA THR A 103 4.80 -15.11 -5.45
C THR A 103 6.14 -14.81 -6.13
N PRO A 104 7.18 -15.64 -5.93
CA PRO A 104 8.45 -15.50 -6.64
C PRO A 104 8.29 -15.38 -8.16
N GLU A 105 7.33 -16.10 -8.75
CA GLU A 105 7.06 -16.01 -10.20
C GLU A 105 6.55 -14.63 -10.63
N THR A 106 5.79 -13.94 -9.78
CA THR A 106 5.29 -12.57 -10.04
C THR A 106 6.43 -11.53 -9.96
N ILE A 107 7.42 -11.78 -9.10
CA ILE A 107 8.58 -10.89 -8.90
C ILE A 107 9.57 -11.04 -10.07
N GLU A 108 9.80 -12.27 -10.56
CA GLU A 108 10.73 -12.53 -11.67
C GLU A 108 10.23 -11.97 -13.01
N LEU A 109 8.91 -11.95 -13.27
CA LEU A 109 8.31 -11.35 -14.47
C LEU A 109 8.51 -9.83 -14.60
N SER A 110 8.91 -9.15 -13.52
CA SER A 110 9.14 -7.70 -13.51
C SER A 110 10.57 -7.29 -13.88
N THR A 111 11.45 -8.26 -14.19
CA THR A 111 12.82 -8.00 -14.65
C THR A 111 12.91 -8.20 -16.16
N PRO A 112 12.92 -7.15 -17.00
CA PRO A 112 13.40 -7.32 -18.35
C PRO A 112 14.93 -7.49 -18.28
N ILE A 113 15.42 -8.56 -18.91
CA ILE A 113 16.81 -8.64 -19.38
C ILE A 113 17.05 -7.49 -20.36
#